data_AF-A0A4S8MSU4-F1
#
_entry.id   AF-A0A4S8MSU4-F1
#
_cell.length_a   1.000
_cell.length_b   1.000
_cell.length_c   1.000
_cell.angle_alpha   90.00
_cell.angle_beta   90.00
_cell.angle_gamma   90.00
#
_symmetry.space_group_name_H-M   'P 1'
#
loop_
_entity.id
_entity.type
_entity.pdbx_description
1 polymer ?
#
loop_
_entity_poly.entity_id
_entity_poly.type
_entity_poly.pdbx_seq_one_letter_code
_entity_poly.pdbx_strand_id
1 'polypeptide(L)'
;MLLFELAIAIAFAVKSVVAANTAATTMWFDTSNIVPIGNGRLGAQILGQFPKETIVLNEDRIWSGSINDPNNKNCPGVLPQIRDFICLRSFVQGRRFIQRTKYTAGNLTLTFPNAQVSNLNHSLDLNTALATTTYEANGVQFTRSAFASHPDNVIVMRFTASSGGMIQFNAGFVTPMASPVGVTRDGGILSST
;
A
#
# COMPACT_ATOMS: atom_id res chain seq x y z
N MET A 1 17.34 83.48 10.01
CA MET A 1 16.29 82.44 10.03
C MET A 1 16.80 81.28 9.18
N LEU A 2 17.54 80.35 9.81
CA LEU A 2 18.14 79.19 9.13
C LEU A 2 17.17 78.02 9.26
N LEU A 3 16.64 77.54 8.14
CA LEU A 3 15.79 76.36 8.05
C LEU A 3 16.69 75.12 8.08
N PHE A 4 16.52 74.27 9.09
CA PHE A 4 17.07 72.91 9.11
C PHE A 4 16.02 71.97 8.47
N GLU A 5 16.32 71.40 7.31
CA GLU A 5 15.52 70.31 6.76
C GLU A 5 15.94 68.98 7.40
N LEU A 6 14.98 68.29 7.99
CA LEU A 6 15.14 66.96 8.56
C LEU A 6 14.75 65.92 7.50
N ALA A 7 15.72 65.23 6.90
CA ALA A 7 15.46 64.12 6.01
C ALA A 7 15.29 62.81 6.81
N ILE A 8 14.12 62.19 6.73
CA ILE A 8 13.86 60.85 7.29
C ILE A 8 14.08 59.82 6.18
N ALA A 9 15.11 58.99 6.32
CA ALA A 9 15.33 57.84 5.45
C ALA A 9 14.59 56.62 6.01
N ILE A 10 13.59 56.11 5.29
CA ILE A 10 12.91 54.85 5.62
C ILE A 10 13.59 53.74 4.82
N ALA A 11 14.35 52.89 5.51
CA ALA A 11 14.95 51.70 4.92
C ALA A 11 13.95 50.53 4.96
N PHE A 12 13.54 50.03 3.80
CA PHE A 12 12.81 48.76 3.69
C PHE A 12 13.81 47.61 3.61
N ALA A 13 13.92 46.82 4.69
CA ALA A 13 14.63 45.55 4.66
C ALA A 13 13.70 44.45 4.12
N VAL A 14 13.87 44.07 2.85
CA VAL A 14 13.24 42.85 2.32
C VAL A 14 14.02 41.66 2.88
N LYS A 15 13.48 41.02 3.92
CA LYS A 15 13.94 39.67 4.30
C LYS A 15 13.42 38.71 3.25
N SER A 16 14.32 38.18 2.42
CA SER A 16 14.06 37.00 1.61
C SER A 16 13.78 35.82 2.55
N VAL A 17 12.51 35.56 2.82
CA VAL A 17 12.07 34.31 3.44
C VAL A 17 12.17 33.24 2.36
N VAL A 18 13.26 32.48 2.35
CA VAL A 18 13.28 31.20 1.67
C VAL A 18 12.39 30.29 2.50
N ALA A 19 11.12 30.15 2.11
CA ALA A 19 10.28 29.10 2.65
C ALA A 19 10.96 27.77 2.31
N ALA A 20 11.50 27.08 3.31
CA ALA A 20 11.94 25.71 3.13
C ALA A 20 10.70 24.92 2.70
N ASN A 21 10.68 24.50 1.44
CA ASN A 21 9.62 23.68 0.90
C ASN A 21 9.76 22.28 1.52
N THR A 22 9.24 22.13 2.74
CA THR A 22 9.20 20.83 3.41
C THR A 22 8.22 20.00 2.60
N ALA A 23 8.73 19.03 1.86
CA ALA A 23 7.89 18.14 1.08
C ALA A 23 6.84 17.51 2.01
N ALA A 24 5.57 17.61 1.65
CA ALA A 24 4.51 16.94 2.39
C ALA A 24 4.79 15.44 2.37
N THR A 25 5.04 14.85 3.53
CA THR A 25 5.31 13.41 3.65
C THR A 25 4.03 12.60 3.82
N THR A 26 2.88 13.27 3.97
CA THR A 26 1.57 12.63 4.00
C THR A 26 0.95 12.65 2.61
N MET A 27 0.69 11.47 2.08
CA MET A 27 -0.17 11.28 0.92
C MET A 27 -1.61 11.12 1.39
N TRP A 28 -2.54 11.77 0.69
CA TRP A 28 -3.98 11.65 0.91
C TRP A 28 -4.62 10.89 -0.24
N PHE A 29 -5.61 10.07 0.07
CA PHE A 29 -6.27 9.19 -0.89
C PHE A 29 -7.78 9.39 -0.80
N ASP A 30 -8.43 9.46 -1.95
CA ASP A 30 -9.89 9.36 -2.04
C ASP A 30 -10.35 7.88 -1.96
N THR A 31 -11.65 7.64 -2.08
CA THR A 31 -12.25 6.30 -1.99
C THR A 31 -11.95 5.39 -3.18
N SER A 32 -11.35 5.91 -4.26
CA SER A 32 -10.96 5.13 -5.43
C SER A 32 -9.51 4.63 -5.36
N ASN A 33 -8.71 5.19 -4.46
CA ASN A 33 -7.31 4.87 -4.34
C ASN A 33 -7.03 3.85 -3.23
N ILE A 34 -5.99 3.04 -3.43
CA ILE A 34 -5.58 1.96 -2.54
C ILE A 34 -4.32 2.39 -1.79
N VAL A 35 -4.26 2.13 -0.48
CA VAL A 35 -3.09 2.45 0.35
C VAL A 35 -2.19 1.20 0.50
N PRO A 36 -0.98 1.18 -0.09
CA PRO A 36 -0.04 0.09 0.07
C PRO A 36 0.81 0.23 1.33
N ILE A 37 1.00 -0.87 2.06
CA ILE A 37 1.97 -1.00 3.15
C ILE A 37 2.79 -2.28 2.98
N GLY A 38 4.03 -2.32 3.48
CA GLY A 38 4.84 -3.53 3.41
C GLY A 38 6.15 -3.43 4.20
N ASN A 39 6.70 -4.59 4.56
CA ASN A 39 7.93 -4.70 5.36
C ASN A 39 9.09 -5.37 4.61
N GLY A 40 9.00 -5.43 3.27
CA GLY A 40 9.91 -6.12 2.37
C GLY A 40 9.52 -7.57 2.07
N ARG A 41 8.86 -8.26 3.01
CA ARG A 41 8.37 -9.64 2.84
C ARG A 41 6.85 -9.69 2.71
N LEU A 42 6.16 -9.17 3.72
CA LEU A 42 4.71 -9.03 3.78
C LEU A 42 4.29 -7.70 3.16
N GLY A 43 3.20 -7.73 2.40
CA GLY A 43 2.56 -6.55 1.84
C GLY A 43 1.04 -6.59 2.05
N ALA A 44 0.44 -5.42 2.20
CA ALA A 44 -1.01 -5.26 2.23
C ALA A 44 -1.44 -4.05 1.41
N GLN A 45 -2.58 -4.20 0.75
CA GLN A 45 -3.28 -3.14 0.06
C GLN A 45 -4.60 -2.89 0.79
N ILE A 46 -4.73 -1.72 1.40
CA ILE A 46 -5.91 -1.31 2.15
C ILE A 46 -6.81 -0.53 1.20
N LEU A 47 -8.04 -1.00 0.96
CA LEU A 47 -8.96 -0.37 0.03
C LEU A 47 -9.74 0.79 0.67
N GLY A 48 -9.81 0.85 1.99
CA GLY A 48 -10.44 1.96 2.72
C GLY A 48 -11.98 1.95 2.69
N GLN A 49 -12.61 0.89 2.20
CA GLN A 49 -14.04 0.81 1.97
C GLN A 49 -14.86 0.63 3.26
N PHE A 50 -16.11 1.10 3.23
CA PHE A 50 -17.13 0.91 4.27
C PHE A 50 -18.47 0.52 3.63
N PRO A 51 -19.28 -0.39 4.21
CA PRO A 51 -19.06 -1.12 5.47
C PRO A 51 -18.17 -2.35 5.32
N LYS A 52 -17.77 -2.70 4.10
CA LYS A 52 -16.92 -3.87 3.82
C LYS A 52 -15.53 -3.42 3.38
N GLU A 53 -14.56 -3.53 4.26
CA GLU A 53 -13.15 -3.32 3.96
C GLU A 53 -12.55 -4.61 3.37
N THR A 54 -11.74 -4.47 2.35
CA THR A 54 -10.92 -5.58 1.82
C THR A 54 -9.47 -5.19 1.88
N ILE A 55 -8.66 -6.02 2.53
CA ILE A 55 -7.22 -5.89 2.62
C ILE A 55 -6.62 -7.02 1.80
N VAL A 56 -6.03 -6.69 0.64
CA VAL A 56 -5.35 -7.69 -0.20
C VAL A 56 -3.97 -7.94 0.38
N LEU A 57 -3.70 -9.18 0.77
CA LEU A 57 -2.46 -9.59 1.41
C LEU A 57 -1.51 -10.23 0.39
N ASN A 58 -0.24 -9.87 0.45
CA ASN A 58 0.84 -10.43 -0.35
C ASN A 58 1.98 -10.90 0.55
N GLU A 59 2.69 -11.92 0.08
CA GLU A 59 3.96 -12.37 0.65
C GLU A 59 4.94 -12.64 -0.49
N ASP A 60 6.18 -12.19 -0.37
CA ASP A 60 7.20 -12.13 -1.42
C ASP A 60 7.56 -13.47 -2.07
N ARG A 61 7.39 -14.61 -1.39
CA ARG A 61 7.76 -15.96 -1.85
C ARG A 61 6.63 -16.76 -2.49
N ILE A 62 5.40 -16.27 -2.45
CA ILE A 62 4.29 -16.94 -3.15
C ILE A 62 4.42 -16.80 -4.67
N TRP A 63 4.94 -17.82 -5.34
CA TRP A 63 5.15 -17.87 -6.79
C TRP A 63 4.74 -19.22 -7.36
N SER A 64 4.20 -19.22 -8.58
CA SER A 64 3.87 -20.44 -9.33
C SER A 64 5.12 -21.26 -9.66
N GLY A 65 4.94 -22.57 -9.89
CA GLY A 65 6.01 -23.47 -10.29
C GLY A 65 6.95 -23.89 -9.15
N SER A 66 7.91 -24.73 -9.49
CA SER A 66 8.92 -25.29 -8.58
C SER A 66 10.33 -24.92 -9.05
N ILE A 67 11.34 -25.42 -8.35
CA ILE A 67 12.72 -25.37 -8.82
C ILE A 67 12.78 -26.02 -10.21
N ASN A 68 13.23 -25.26 -11.20
CA ASN A 68 13.43 -25.73 -12.57
C ASN A 68 14.80 -25.26 -13.09
N ASP A 69 15.36 -26.00 -14.03
CA ASP A 69 16.51 -25.54 -14.82
C ASP A 69 15.98 -24.55 -15.87
N PRO A 70 16.30 -23.24 -15.77
CA PRO A 70 15.81 -22.25 -16.72
C PRO A 70 16.55 -22.34 -18.06
N ASN A 71 17.62 -23.14 -18.16
CA ASN A 71 18.44 -23.19 -19.37
C ASN A 71 17.70 -23.91 -20.50
N ASN A 72 17.54 -23.20 -21.62
CA ASN A 72 17.09 -23.82 -22.84
C ASN A 72 18.24 -24.62 -23.48
N LYS A 73 18.18 -25.94 -23.37
CA LYS A 73 19.20 -26.87 -23.91
C LYS A 73 19.38 -26.78 -25.43
N ASN A 74 18.42 -26.20 -26.14
CA ASN A 74 18.49 -26.00 -27.59
C ASN A 74 19.23 -24.71 -27.99
N CYS A 75 19.53 -23.80 -27.04
CA CYS A 75 20.19 -22.52 -27.33
C CYS A 75 21.54 -22.65 -28.05
N PRO A 76 22.44 -23.57 -27.68
CA PRO A 76 23.73 -23.70 -28.38
C PRO A 76 23.58 -24.00 -29.88
N GLY A 77 22.60 -24.82 -30.27
CA GLY A 77 22.37 -25.19 -31.67
C GLY A 77 21.76 -24.07 -32.54
N VAL A 78 21.00 -23.15 -31.92
CA VAL A 78 20.29 -22.07 -32.63
C VAL A 78 21.08 -20.75 -32.61
N LEU A 79 22.08 -20.62 -31.73
CA LEU A 79 22.86 -19.40 -31.56
C LEU A 79 23.58 -18.92 -32.85
N PRO A 80 24.17 -19.78 -33.70
CA PRO A 80 24.76 -19.33 -34.96
C PRO A 80 23.73 -18.70 -35.90
N GLN A 81 22.56 -19.33 -36.06
CA GLN A 81 21.48 -18.84 -36.92
C GLN A 81 20.94 -17.49 -36.45
N ILE A 82 20.82 -17.29 -35.12
CA ILE A 82 20.42 -15.99 -34.55
C ILE A 82 21.44 -14.90 -34.90
N ARG A 83 22.74 -15.19 -34.84
CA ARG A 83 23.80 -14.23 -35.22
C ARG A 83 23.70 -13.86 -36.70
N ASP A 84 23.45 -14.83 -37.57
CA ASP A 84 23.26 -14.59 -39.00
C ASP A 84 22.01 -13.72 -39.27
N PHE A 85 20.88 -14.01 -38.62
CA PHE A 85 19.66 -13.20 -38.72
C PHE A 85 19.87 -11.75 -38.27
N ILE A 86 20.61 -11.52 -37.17
CA ILE A 86 20.99 -10.18 -36.71
C ILE A 86 21.86 -9.47 -37.76
N CYS A 87 22.85 -10.16 -38.33
CA CYS A 87 23.72 -9.60 -39.36
C CYS A 87 22.96 -9.23 -40.64
N LEU A 88 21.95 -10.04 -41.01
CA LEU A 88 21.09 -9.84 -42.18
C LEU A 88 19.93 -8.86 -41.91
N ARG A 89 19.82 -8.28 -40.71
CA ARG A 89 18.70 -7.43 -40.25
C ARG A 89 17.32 -8.07 -40.48
N SER A 90 17.26 -9.39 -40.45
CA SER A 90 16.03 -10.16 -40.63
C SER A 90 15.56 -10.64 -39.27
N PHE A 91 14.49 -10.04 -38.75
CA PHE A 91 13.95 -10.37 -37.43
C PHE A 91 12.75 -11.32 -37.59
N VAL A 92 12.82 -12.51 -36.98
CA VAL A 92 11.69 -13.44 -36.90
C VAL A 92 11.26 -13.60 -35.45
N GLN A 93 9.97 -13.87 -35.25
CA GLN A 93 9.25 -13.83 -33.97
C GLN A 93 9.99 -14.50 -32.81
N GLY A 94 10.17 -13.75 -31.72
CA GLY A 94 10.68 -14.27 -30.46
C GLY A 94 9.66 -15.21 -29.80
N ARG A 95 10.16 -16.31 -29.22
CA ARG A 95 9.33 -17.19 -28.39
C ARG A 95 9.01 -16.52 -27.06
N ARG A 96 7.80 -16.77 -26.55
CA ARG A 96 7.37 -16.34 -25.22
C ARG A 96 8.08 -17.19 -24.16
N PHE A 97 8.83 -16.56 -23.27
CA PHE A 97 9.46 -17.25 -22.14
C PHE A 97 8.38 -17.74 -21.16
N ILE A 98 8.59 -18.93 -20.59
CA ILE A 98 7.76 -19.41 -19.47
C ILE A 98 8.12 -18.54 -18.26
N GLN A 99 7.23 -17.63 -17.88
CA GLN A 99 7.42 -16.79 -16.70
C GLN A 99 6.67 -17.40 -15.50
N ARG A 100 7.33 -17.42 -14.33
CA ARG A 100 6.64 -17.72 -13.07
C ARG A 100 5.63 -16.60 -12.78
N THR A 101 4.49 -16.96 -12.24
CA THR A 101 3.40 -16.04 -11.90
C THR A 101 3.43 -15.77 -10.41
N LYS A 102 3.39 -14.49 -10.03
CA LYS A 102 3.19 -14.09 -8.63
C LYS A 102 1.74 -14.31 -8.23
N TYR A 103 1.47 -14.91 -7.08
CA TYR A 103 0.11 -15.01 -6.53
C TYR A 103 -0.05 -14.17 -5.26
N THR A 104 -1.30 -13.76 -5.01
CA THR A 104 -1.73 -13.15 -3.75
C THR A 104 -1.77 -14.19 -2.63
N ALA A 105 -1.54 -13.75 -1.39
CA ALA A 105 -1.79 -14.58 -0.21
C ALA A 105 -3.29 -14.75 0.01
N GLY A 106 -4.10 -13.77 -0.37
CA GLY A 106 -5.55 -13.77 -0.22
C GLY A 106 -6.08 -12.40 0.21
N ASN A 107 -7.37 -12.36 0.51
CA ASN A 107 -8.08 -11.16 0.91
C ASN A 107 -8.59 -11.33 2.34
N LEU A 108 -8.15 -10.45 3.25
CA LEU A 108 -8.75 -10.27 4.56
C LEU A 108 -9.90 -9.27 4.42
N THR A 109 -11.11 -9.71 4.70
CA THR A 109 -12.31 -8.88 4.68
C THR A 109 -12.70 -8.50 6.09
N LEU A 110 -12.98 -7.22 6.33
CA LEU A 110 -13.59 -6.75 7.57
C LEU A 110 -14.96 -6.16 7.25
N THR A 111 -16.02 -6.69 7.87
CA THR A 111 -17.39 -6.23 7.65
C THR A 111 -17.91 -5.57 8.91
N PHE A 112 -18.09 -4.25 8.85
CA PHE A 112 -18.60 -3.42 9.93
C PHE A 112 -20.14 -3.37 9.89
N PRO A 113 -20.82 -3.12 11.03
CA PRO A 113 -22.26 -2.82 11.02
C PRO A 113 -22.59 -1.68 10.05
N ASN A 114 -23.67 -1.84 9.29
CA ASN A 114 -24.06 -0.84 8.32
C ASN A 114 -24.46 0.47 9.01
N ALA A 115 -23.93 1.59 8.54
CA ALA A 115 -24.18 2.92 9.06
C ALA A 115 -23.97 3.96 7.96
N GLN A 116 -24.58 5.14 8.12
CA GLN A 116 -24.21 6.29 7.29
C GLN A 116 -22.86 6.83 7.78
N VAL A 117 -21.93 6.99 6.84
CA VAL A 117 -20.56 7.44 7.12
C VAL A 117 -20.32 8.81 6.51
N SER A 118 -19.74 9.70 7.31
CA SER A 118 -19.24 11.01 6.89
C SER A 118 -17.75 11.14 7.16
N ASN A 119 -17.12 12.15 6.57
CA ASN A 119 -15.72 12.52 6.84
C ASN A 119 -14.74 11.35 6.64
N LEU A 120 -15.03 10.46 5.68
CA LEU A 120 -14.16 9.35 5.32
C LEU A 120 -12.91 9.88 4.64
N ASN A 121 -11.77 9.62 5.25
CA ASN A 121 -10.47 10.09 4.79
C ASN A 121 -9.41 9.00 4.97
N HIS A 122 -8.50 8.90 4.00
CA HIS A 122 -7.39 7.96 3.96
C HIS A 122 -6.08 8.72 3.78
N SER A 123 -5.07 8.35 4.56
CA SER A 123 -3.72 8.90 4.44
C SER A 123 -2.63 7.85 4.60
N LEU A 124 -1.46 8.15 4.06
CA LEU A 124 -0.21 7.42 4.28
C LEU A 124 0.88 8.42 4.62
N ASP A 125 1.43 8.32 5.81
CA ASP A 125 2.62 9.08 6.19
C ASP A 125 3.88 8.31 5.78
N LEU A 126 4.65 8.88 4.84
CA LEU A 126 5.87 8.30 4.29
C LEU A 126 7.05 8.36 5.26
N ASN A 127 7.00 9.18 6.31
CA ASN A 127 8.04 9.18 7.35
C ASN A 127 7.87 8.02 8.34
N THR A 128 6.61 7.73 8.69
CA THR A 128 6.28 6.72 9.71
C THR A 128 5.79 5.40 9.13
N ALA A 129 5.54 5.35 7.82
CA ALA A 129 4.90 4.25 7.11
C ALA A 129 3.52 3.87 7.67
N LEU A 130 2.80 4.84 8.27
CA LEU A 130 1.50 4.62 8.89
C LEU A 130 0.37 4.96 7.93
N ALA A 131 -0.39 3.95 7.53
CA ALA A 131 -1.65 4.13 6.83
C ALA A 131 -2.75 4.44 7.85
N THR A 132 -3.50 5.51 7.65
CA THR A 132 -4.59 5.92 8.55
C THR A 132 -5.88 6.12 7.78
N THR A 133 -6.98 5.59 8.31
CA THR A 133 -8.33 5.87 7.83
C THR A 133 -9.18 6.41 8.98
N THR A 134 -9.77 7.58 8.79
CA THR A 134 -10.69 8.21 9.74
C THR A 134 -12.07 8.35 9.12
N TYR A 135 -13.12 8.14 9.92
CA TYR A 135 -14.49 8.35 9.49
C TYR A 135 -15.42 8.49 10.70
N GLU A 136 -16.58 9.10 10.49
CA GLU A 136 -17.62 9.23 11.50
C GLU A 136 -18.82 8.36 11.15
N ALA A 137 -19.37 7.68 12.15
CA ALA A 137 -20.62 6.93 12.02
C ALA A 137 -21.42 7.07 13.32
N ASN A 138 -22.71 7.38 13.22
CA ASN A 138 -23.61 7.56 14.38
C ASN A 138 -23.06 8.51 15.46
N GLY A 139 -22.37 9.59 15.04
CA GLY A 139 -21.76 10.58 15.96
C GLY A 139 -20.48 10.11 16.67
N VAL A 140 -19.93 8.94 16.31
CA VAL A 140 -18.66 8.42 16.84
C VAL A 140 -17.57 8.53 15.78
N GLN A 141 -16.42 9.07 16.16
CA GLN A 141 -15.23 9.12 15.31
C GLN A 141 -14.49 7.79 15.44
N PHE A 142 -14.25 7.14 14.30
CA PHE A 142 -13.44 5.94 14.18
C PHE A 142 -12.10 6.24 13.53
N THR A 143 -11.06 5.52 13.95
CA THR A 143 -9.74 5.55 13.33
C THR A 143 -9.22 4.13 13.17
N ARG A 144 -8.73 3.83 11.97
CA ARG A 144 -8.04 2.59 11.61
C ARG A 144 -6.62 2.97 11.23
N SER A 145 -5.63 2.45 11.94
CA SER A 145 -4.22 2.70 11.62
C SER A 145 -3.51 1.39 11.36
N ALA A 146 -2.74 1.31 10.29
CA ALA A 146 -2.07 0.08 9.89
C ALA A 146 -0.65 0.32 9.38
N PHE A 147 0.22 -0.65 9.66
CA PHE A 147 1.59 -0.67 9.18
C PHE A 147 2.08 -2.12 9.09
N ALA A 148 3.18 -2.33 8.36
CA ALA A 148 3.86 -3.62 8.30
C ALA A 148 5.18 -3.50 9.06
N SER A 149 5.30 -4.19 10.20
CA SER A 149 6.50 -4.19 11.02
C SER A 149 7.58 -5.04 10.36
N HIS A 150 8.72 -4.44 10.04
CA HIS A 150 9.93 -5.16 9.66
C HIS A 150 10.53 -5.98 10.82
N PRO A 151 10.81 -5.41 12.01
CA PRO A 151 11.45 -6.16 13.09
C PRO A 151 10.59 -7.31 13.62
N ASP A 152 9.27 -7.15 13.64
CA ASP A 152 8.35 -8.18 14.16
C ASP A 152 7.77 -9.09 13.07
N ASN A 153 8.03 -8.77 11.80
CA ASN A 153 7.57 -9.53 10.64
C ASN A 153 6.05 -9.80 10.61
N VAL A 154 5.25 -8.79 10.97
CA VAL A 154 3.78 -8.83 11.01
C VAL A 154 3.16 -7.61 10.36
N ILE A 155 1.93 -7.74 9.85
CA ILE A 155 1.08 -6.60 9.51
C ILE A 155 0.16 -6.34 10.70
N VAL A 156 0.11 -5.10 11.15
CA VAL A 156 -0.68 -4.67 12.30
C VAL A 156 -1.75 -3.70 11.81
N MET A 157 -2.98 -3.89 12.29
CA MET A 157 -4.05 -2.91 12.15
C MET A 157 -4.67 -2.67 13.52
N ARG A 158 -4.75 -1.40 13.91
CA ARG A 158 -5.32 -0.92 15.15
C ARG A 158 -6.63 -0.20 14.86
N PHE A 159 -7.65 -0.48 15.67
CA PHE A 159 -8.94 0.19 15.65
C PHE A 159 -9.11 1.02 16.91
N THR A 160 -9.58 2.26 16.77
CA THR A 160 -9.99 3.11 17.89
C THR A 160 -11.32 3.79 17.56
N ALA A 161 -12.10 4.07 18.59
CA ALA A 161 -13.34 4.83 18.52
C ALA A 161 -13.35 5.89 19.62
N SER A 162 -13.99 7.04 19.38
CA SER A 162 -14.12 8.10 20.38
C SER A 162 -15.02 7.75 21.57
N SER A 163 -15.79 6.66 21.47
CA SER A 163 -16.62 6.11 22.53
C SER A 163 -16.34 4.61 22.73
N GLY A 164 -16.30 4.17 23.99
CA GLY A 164 -15.97 2.80 24.37
C GLY A 164 -17.03 1.78 23.90
N GLY A 165 -16.60 0.55 23.58
CA GLY A 165 -17.49 -0.54 23.19
C GLY A 165 -18.08 -0.45 21.78
N MET A 166 -17.68 0.55 20.99
CA MET A 166 -18.25 0.81 19.65
C MET A 166 -17.58 0.04 18.50
N ILE A 167 -16.44 -0.62 18.74
CA ILE A 167 -15.72 -1.34 17.70
C ILE A 167 -16.33 -2.73 17.55
N GLN A 168 -16.98 -2.97 16.42
CA GLN A 168 -17.60 -4.24 16.07
C GLN A 168 -17.35 -4.51 14.58
N PHE A 169 -16.87 -5.71 14.24
CA PHE A 169 -16.75 -6.17 12.87
C PHE A 169 -16.66 -7.70 12.82
N ASN A 170 -17.02 -8.28 11.67
CA ASN A 170 -16.71 -9.66 11.33
C ASN A 170 -15.46 -9.69 10.44
N ALA A 171 -14.54 -10.62 10.71
CA ALA A 171 -13.36 -10.84 9.87
C ALA A 171 -13.52 -12.14 9.07
N GLY A 172 -13.18 -12.11 7.79
CA GLY A 172 -13.17 -13.27 6.91
C GLY A 172 -11.90 -13.31 6.09
N PHE A 173 -11.43 -14.50 5.72
CA PHE A 173 -10.23 -14.64 4.90
C PHE A 173 -10.49 -15.60 3.74
N VAL A 174 -10.20 -15.15 2.53
CA VAL A 174 -10.33 -15.95 1.31
C VAL A 174 -9.00 -15.97 0.60
N THR A 175 -8.53 -17.16 0.22
CA THR A 175 -7.26 -17.34 -0.49
C THR A 175 -7.45 -18.23 -1.72
N PRO A 176 -6.73 -17.97 -2.83
CA PRO A 176 -6.70 -18.90 -3.96
C PRO A 176 -5.91 -20.19 -3.67
N MET A 177 -5.26 -20.30 -2.50
CA MET A 177 -4.50 -21.49 -2.12
C MET A 177 -5.43 -22.65 -1.73
N ALA A 178 -5.03 -23.87 -2.10
CA ALA A 178 -5.74 -25.08 -1.69
C ALA A 178 -5.58 -25.31 -0.18
N SER A 179 -6.66 -25.71 0.49
CA SER A 179 -6.70 -26.11 1.91
C SER A 179 -6.10 -25.08 2.89
N PRO A 180 -6.67 -23.87 2.98
CA PRO A 180 -6.20 -22.87 3.94
C PRO A 180 -6.36 -23.36 5.38
N VAL A 181 -5.30 -23.21 6.18
CA VAL A 181 -5.36 -23.39 7.64
C VAL A 181 -5.39 -22.02 8.29
N GLY A 182 -6.52 -21.67 8.90
CA GLY A 182 -6.66 -20.48 9.74
C GLY A 182 -6.61 -20.85 11.21
N VAL A 183 -5.77 -20.15 11.99
CA VAL A 183 -5.72 -20.30 13.45
C VAL A 183 -5.98 -18.93 14.07
N THR A 184 -6.93 -18.85 15.00
CA THR A 184 -7.18 -17.65 15.80
C THR A 184 -6.78 -17.91 17.24
N ARG A 185 -6.09 -16.93 17.86
CA ARG A 185 -5.49 -17.14 19.19
C ARG A 185 -6.46 -16.88 20.35
N ASP A 186 -7.52 -16.10 20.13
CA ASP A 186 -8.43 -15.60 21.19
C ASP A 186 -9.93 -15.66 20.82
N GLY A 187 -10.39 -16.71 20.12
CA GLY A 187 -11.82 -16.91 19.86
C GLY A 187 -12.45 -16.02 18.79
N GLY A 188 -11.64 -15.23 18.06
CA GLY A 188 -12.09 -14.62 16.81
C GLY A 188 -12.48 -15.69 15.79
N ILE A 189 -13.57 -15.48 15.05
CA ILE A 189 -13.95 -16.35 13.93
C ILE A 189 -13.29 -15.79 12.68
N LEU A 190 -12.28 -16.50 12.16
CA LEU A 190 -11.86 -16.34 10.76
C LEU A 190 -12.59 -17.42 9.96
N SER A 191 -13.72 -17.08 9.36
CA SER A 191 -14.40 -18.01 8.45
C SER A 191 -13.71 -17.96 7.09
N SER A 192 -13.22 -19.11 6.63
CA SER A 192 -12.98 -19.33 5.21
C SER A 192 -14.32 -19.65 4.55
N THR A 193 -14.81 -18.79 3.66
CA THR A 193 -15.87 -19.13 2.71
C THR A 193 -15.29 -19.21 1.32
#